data_AF-X1SIK9-F1
#
_entry.id   AF-X1SIK9-F1
#
_cell.length_a   1.000
_cell.length_b   1.000
_cell.length_c   1.000
_cell.angle_alpha   90.00
_cell.angle_beta   90.00
_cell.angle_gamma   90.00
#
_symmetry.space_group_name_H-M   'P 1'
#
loop_
_entity.id
_entity.type
_entity.pdbx_description
1 polymer ?
#
loop_
_entity_poly.entity_id
_entity_poly.type
_entity_poly.pdbx_seq_one_letter_code
_entity_poly.pdbx_strand_id
1 'polypeptide(L)'
;MKGRSNTYVEKAIIGSILLKGGLYEKVMGRLSIGDFTDVLYQKIWNIFGKFYEKQEPIDIISIDDYAYRHEISGVKLGTLKDIQADVSHRKVPVDQYVKRLKHWTYDRALLRFTKEFISGKITGDKLREELNNIKPLSEIKKETIEDIILATIADAEKGTDFKFPDNFEGLNEITGGFDRGDLIIIGGYPSSGKSSMATDLTCGFCDELGYSVLFITLEMSVKANMRRIEACMKRINTMKFRRGVLDKEDKERIKEMIPLLSDIWNYNCIRAYNMQDIITAEIEYQPDIVVIDYLQN
;
A
#
# COMPACT_ATOMS: atom_id res chain seq x y z
N MET A 1 -20.79 20.47 10.76
CA MET A 1 -22.06 20.16 10.06
C MET A 1 -22.67 18.93 10.71
N LYS A 2 -23.61 19.09 11.66
CA LYS A 2 -24.48 18.00 12.11
C LYS A 2 -25.68 17.97 11.14
N GLY A 3 -25.54 17.26 10.03
CA GLY A 3 -26.68 16.97 9.17
C GLY A 3 -27.58 15.96 9.87
N ARG A 4 -28.92 16.11 9.76
CA ARG A 4 -29.92 15.13 10.26
C ARG A 4 -29.61 13.67 9.84
N SER A 5 -28.88 13.48 8.74
CA SER A 5 -28.45 12.17 8.24
C SER A 5 -27.41 11.46 9.11
N ASN A 6 -26.55 12.18 9.84
CA ASN A 6 -25.47 11.56 10.62
C ASN A 6 -25.98 10.94 11.93
N THR A 7 -26.76 11.70 12.69
CA THR A 7 -27.36 11.22 13.94
C THR A 7 -28.24 10.00 13.71
N TYR A 8 -28.93 9.92 12.56
CA TYR A 8 -29.72 8.73 12.19
C TYR A 8 -28.85 7.48 11.98
N VAL A 9 -27.72 7.61 11.28
CA VAL A 9 -26.79 6.49 11.02
C VAL A 9 -26.16 6.02 12.33
N GLU A 10 -25.70 6.93 13.18
CA GLU A 10 -25.18 6.60 14.51
C GLU A 10 -26.23 5.88 15.36
N LYS A 11 -27.46 6.42 15.42
CA LYS A 11 -28.61 5.80 16.10
C LYS A 11 -28.89 4.40 15.57
N ALA A 12 -28.85 4.24 14.25
CA ALA A 12 -29.15 2.95 13.62
C ALA A 12 -28.09 1.88 13.93
N ILE A 13 -26.82 2.26 14.01
CA ILE A 13 -25.74 1.35 14.42
C ILE A 13 -25.93 0.93 15.89
N ILE A 14 -26.07 1.90 16.80
CA ILE A 14 -26.26 1.61 18.23
C ILE A 14 -27.52 0.79 18.47
N GLY A 15 -28.65 1.17 17.88
CA GLY A 15 -29.92 0.46 18.01
C GLY A 15 -29.84 -0.97 17.49
N SER A 16 -29.15 -1.19 16.37
CA SER A 16 -28.98 -2.55 15.82
C SER A 16 -28.17 -3.43 16.78
N ILE A 17 -27.13 -2.89 17.41
CA ILE A 17 -26.35 -3.61 18.42
C ILE A 17 -27.17 -3.88 19.68
N LEU A 18 -27.95 -2.91 20.17
CA LEU A 18 -28.87 -3.14 21.29
C LEU A 18 -29.93 -4.20 20.99
N LEU A 19 -30.38 -4.30 19.74
CA LEU A 19 -31.32 -5.34 19.29
C LEU A 19 -30.67 -6.71 19.17
N LYS A 20 -29.40 -6.75 18.74
CA LYS A 20 -28.62 -7.98 18.57
C LYS A 20 -27.16 -7.75 18.97
N GLY A 21 -26.84 -8.00 20.25
CA GLY A 21 -25.54 -7.73 20.85
C GLY A 21 -24.34 -8.26 20.06
N GLY A 22 -24.45 -9.47 19.48
CA GLY A 22 -23.39 -10.08 18.66
C GLY A 22 -23.04 -9.31 17.38
N LEU A 23 -23.81 -8.28 16.99
CA LEU A 23 -23.39 -7.38 15.92
C LEU A 23 -22.19 -6.51 16.32
N TYR A 24 -21.96 -6.27 17.61
CA TYR A 24 -20.83 -5.47 18.09
C TYR A 24 -19.48 -6.05 17.63
N GLU A 25 -19.28 -7.36 17.80
CA GLU A 25 -18.08 -8.08 17.37
C GLU A 25 -17.78 -7.85 15.88
N LYS A 26 -18.82 -7.83 15.04
CA LYS A 26 -18.67 -7.61 13.59
C LYS A 26 -18.22 -6.19 13.25
N VAL A 27 -18.49 -5.20 14.10
CA VAL A 27 -18.27 -3.79 13.79
C VAL A 27 -17.16 -3.14 14.60
N MET A 28 -16.77 -3.69 15.75
CA MET A 28 -15.79 -3.08 16.66
C MET A 28 -14.41 -2.87 16.00
N GLY A 29 -13.98 -3.76 15.10
CA GLY A 29 -12.73 -3.60 14.35
C GLY A 29 -12.78 -2.51 13.27
N ARG A 30 -13.97 -1.99 12.96
CA ARG A 30 -14.21 -1.01 11.89
C ARG A 30 -14.65 0.34 12.42
N LEU A 31 -14.99 0.46 13.70
CA LEU A 31 -15.44 1.71 14.32
C LEU A 31 -14.73 1.94 15.64
N SER A 32 -14.39 3.19 15.91
CA SER A 32 -13.90 3.68 17.19
C SER A 32 -14.87 4.68 17.79
N ILE A 33 -14.72 4.95 19.09
CA ILE A 33 -15.57 5.92 19.79
C ILE A 33 -15.54 7.31 19.13
N GLY A 34 -14.41 7.71 18.55
CA GLY A 34 -14.24 9.00 17.87
C GLY A 34 -15.01 9.14 16.56
N ASP A 35 -15.55 8.04 16.02
CA ASP A 35 -16.40 8.09 14.84
C ASP A 35 -17.77 8.69 15.15
N PHE A 36 -18.29 8.48 16.35
CA PHE A 36 -19.59 9.00 16.77
C PHE A 36 -19.50 10.50 17.08
N THR A 37 -20.53 11.26 16.70
CA THR A 37 -20.62 12.71 16.98
C THR A 37 -21.57 13.03 18.12
N ASP A 38 -22.47 12.10 18.43
CA ASP A 38 -23.35 12.22 19.57
C ASP A 38 -22.66 11.67 20.83
N VAL A 39 -22.61 12.50 21.87
CA VAL A 39 -21.99 12.15 23.16
C VAL A 39 -22.71 10.98 23.83
N LEU A 40 -24.02 10.84 23.63
CA LEU A 40 -24.78 9.71 24.15
C LEU A 40 -24.34 8.41 23.47
N TYR A 41 -24.18 8.41 22.15
CA TYR A 41 -23.76 7.22 21.39
C TYR A 41 -22.31 6.86 21.68
N GLN A 42 -21.42 7.84 21.88
CA GLN A 42 -20.06 7.61 22.37
C GLN A 42 -20.07 6.89 23.73
N LYS A 43 -20.89 7.34 24.69
CA LYS A 43 -21.04 6.70 26.00
C LYS A 43 -21.52 5.25 25.86
N ILE A 44 -22.56 5.02 25.07
CA ILE A 44 -23.11 3.66 24.85
C ILE A 44 -22.08 2.75 24.18
N TRP A 45 -21.38 3.24 23.14
CA TRP A 45 -20.31 2.49 22.47
C TRP A 45 -19.19 2.08 23.42
N ASN A 46 -18.80 2.97 24.34
CA ASN A 46 -17.79 2.66 25.36
C ASN A 46 -18.26 1.54 26.31
N ILE A 47 -19.55 1.53 26.68
CA ILE A 47 -20.11 0.47 27.51
C ILE A 47 -20.07 -0.87 26.75
N PHE A 48 -20.43 -0.89 25.46
CA PHE A 48 -20.34 -2.10 24.64
C PHE A 48 -18.93 -2.71 24.64
N GLY A 49 -17.89 -1.88 24.53
CA GLY A 49 -16.51 -2.35 24.59
C GLY A 49 -16.18 -3.05 25.91
N LYS A 50 -16.56 -2.44 27.05
CA LYS A 50 -16.35 -3.05 28.37
C LYS A 50 -17.10 -4.36 28.54
N PHE A 51 -18.33 -4.43 28.03
CA PHE A 51 -19.14 -5.64 28.10
C PHE A 51 -18.55 -6.75 27.24
N TYR A 52 -18.11 -6.41 26.02
CA TYR A 52 -17.45 -7.36 25.13
C TYR A 52 -16.15 -7.91 25.73
N GLU A 53 -15.30 -7.05 26.31
CA GLU A 53 -14.07 -7.47 26.99
C GLU A 53 -14.32 -8.45 28.15
N LYS A 54 -15.42 -8.25 28.89
CA LYS A 54 -15.83 -9.13 29.99
C LYS A 54 -16.70 -10.32 29.55
N GLN A 55 -16.98 -10.45 28.26
CA GLN A 55 -17.92 -11.43 27.71
C GLN A 55 -19.33 -11.34 28.33
N GLU A 56 -19.75 -10.14 28.71
CA GLU A 56 -21.09 -9.85 29.22
C GLU A 56 -22.09 -9.60 28.07
N PRO A 57 -23.37 -9.94 28.24
CA PRO A 57 -24.38 -9.75 27.19
C PRO A 57 -24.63 -8.27 26.90
N ILE A 58 -24.61 -7.90 25.62
CA ILE A 58 -24.94 -6.55 25.16
C ILE A 58 -26.43 -6.49 24.81
N ASP A 59 -27.25 -6.07 25.77
CA ASP A 59 -28.69 -5.84 25.63
C ASP A 59 -29.16 -4.64 26.46
N ILE A 60 -30.38 -4.16 26.23
CA ILE A 60 -30.89 -2.94 26.87
C ILE A 60 -30.84 -2.99 28.41
N ILE A 61 -31.19 -4.12 29.01
CA ILE A 61 -31.30 -4.24 30.47
C ILE A 61 -29.93 -4.19 31.10
N SER A 62 -29.00 -4.95 30.52
CA SER A 62 -27.60 -5.02 30.94
C SER A 62 -26.91 -3.65 30.86
N ILE A 63 -27.14 -2.91 29.78
CA ILE A 63 -26.58 -1.58 29.58
C ILE A 63 -27.22 -0.53 30.50
N ASP A 64 -28.52 -0.60 30.76
CA ASP A 64 -29.23 0.29 31.69
C ASP A 64 -28.75 0.11 33.13
N ASP A 65 -28.66 -1.13 33.63
CA ASP A 65 -28.16 -1.42 34.99
C ASP A 65 -26.72 -0.95 35.17
N TYR A 66 -25.85 -1.19 34.18
CA TYR A 66 -24.47 -0.69 34.23
C TYR A 66 -24.41 0.84 34.27
N ALA A 67 -25.19 1.50 33.41
CA ALA A 67 -25.24 2.96 33.35
C ALA A 67 -25.78 3.57 34.65
N TYR A 68 -26.77 2.94 35.28
CA TYR A 68 -27.32 3.36 36.57
C TYR A 68 -26.27 3.26 37.68
N ARG A 69 -25.60 2.10 37.82
CA ARG A 69 -24.58 1.87 38.86
C ARG A 69 -23.36 2.78 38.76
N HIS A 70 -23.04 3.24 37.55
CA HIS A 70 -21.89 4.12 37.27
C HIS A 70 -22.30 5.57 36.98
N GLU A 71 -23.55 5.94 37.27
CA GLU A 71 -24.09 7.30 37.13
C GLU A 71 -23.85 7.93 35.73
N ILE A 72 -23.95 7.11 34.68
CA ILE A 72 -23.70 7.54 33.30
C ILE A 72 -24.89 8.35 32.79
N SER A 73 -24.80 9.67 32.92
CA SER A 73 -25.86 10.59 32.50
C SER A 73 -26.29 10.41 31.03
N GLY A 74 -27.61 10.35 30.82
CA GLY A 74 -28.27 10.26 29.51
C GLY A 74 -28.57 8.83 29.03
N VAL A 75 -27.85 7.83 29.54
CA VAL A 75 -28.08 6.42 29.23
C VAL A 75 -29.07 5.87 30.25
N LYS A 76 -30.33 5.73 29.83
CA LYS A 76 -31.45 5.25 30.66
C LYS A 76 -32.36 4.36 29.84
N LEU A 77 -33.14 3.51 30.51
CA LEU A 77 -34.05 2.54 29.89
C LEU A 77 -34.94 3.14 28.80
N GLY A 78 -35.56 4.30 29.07
CA GLY A 78 -36.41 4.99 28.08
C GLY A 78 -35.64 5.36 26.82
N THR A 79 -34.48 6.00 26.97
CA THR A 79 -33.59 6.38 25.87
C THR A 79 -33.13 5.17 25.04
N LEU A 80 -32.74 4.08 25.70
CA LEU A 80 -32.28 2.86 25.03
C LEU A 80 -33.41 2.20 24.23
N LYS A 81 -34.63 2.18 24.78
CA LYS A 81 -35.83 1.71 24.07
C LYS A 81 -36.15 2.58 22.86
N ASP A 82 -36.06 3.90 22.97
CA ASP A 82 -36.28 4.82 21.84
C ASP A 82 -35.23 4.66 20.73
N ILE A 83 -34.00 4.29 21.09
CA ILE A 83 -32.94 3.99 20.11
C ILE A 83 -33.22 2.69 19.37
N GLN A 84 -33.62 1.64 20.10
CA GLN A 84 -33.91 0.34 19.53
C GLN A 84 -35.20 0.35 18.69
N ALA A 85 -36.27 1.01 19.14
CA ALA A 85 -37.56 1.05 18.45
C ALA A 85 -37.46 1.60 17.01
N ASP A 86 -36.58 2.57 16.79
CA ASP A 86 -36.35 3.17 15.46
C ASP A 86 -35.75 2.18 14.43
N VAL A 87 -35.16 1.08 14.89
CA VAL A 87 -34.54 0.05 14.04
C VAL A 87 -35.29 -1.27 14.02
N SER A 88 -36.12 -1.57 15.03
CA SER A 88 -36.75 -2.88 15.25
C SER A 88 -37.60 -3.40 14.08
N HIS A 89 -38.14 -2.52 13.23
CA HIS A 89 -39.00 -2.90 12.10
C HIS A 89 -38.31 -2.80 10.73
N ARG A 90 -37.00 -2.56 10.69
CA ARG A 90 -36.26 -2.33 9.45
C ARG A 90 -35.12 -3.32 9.32
N LYS A 91 -34.93 -3.84 8.10
CA LYS A 91 -33.67 -4.53 7.76
C LYS A 91 -32.58 -3.47 7.63
N VAL A 92 -31.92 -3.15 8.75
CA VAL A 92 -30.85 -2.15 8.79
C VAL A 92 -29.57 -2.75 8.20
N PRO A 93 -29.04 -2.23 7.09
CA PRO A 93 -27.78 -2.69 6.52
C PRO A 93 -26.61 -2.10 7.32
N VAL A 94 -26.35 -2.64 8.51
CA VAL A 94 -25.35 -2.12 9.46
C VAL A 94 -23.99 -1.89 8.80
N ASP A 95 -23.56 -2.78 7.90
CA ASP A 95 -22.31 -2.63 7.16
C ASP A 95 -22.26 -1.37 6.29
N GLN A 96 -23.36 -1.01 5.62
CA GLN A 96 -23.44 0.22 4.82
C GLN A 96 -23.38 1.45 5.72
N TYR A 97 -23.99 1.40 6.90
CA TYR A 97 -24.00 2.50 7.85
C TYR A 97 -22.65 2.70 8.52
N VAL A 98 -21.94 1.61 8.85
CA VAL A 98 -20.54 1.63 9.29
C VAL A 98 -19.65 2.33 8.25
N LYS A 99 -19.77 1.95 6.97
CA LYS A 99 -19.03 2.59 5.87
C LYS A 99 -19.32 4.09 5.80
N ARG A 100 -20.60 4.48 5.86
CA ARG A 100 -21.01 5.91 5.81
C ARG A 100 -20.46 6.70 6.99
N LEU A 101 -20.57 6.16 8.22
CA LEU A 101 -20.06 6.84 9.41
C LEU A 101 -18.55 7.04 9.32
N LYS A 102 -17.82 6.04 8.85
CA LYS A 102 -16.36 6.14 8.64
C LYS A 102 -15.97 7.14 7.57
N HIS A 103 -16.71 7.21 6.46
CA HIS A 103 -16.51 8.24 5.44
C HIS A 103 -16.70 9.64 6.04
N TRP A 104 -17.72 9.86 6.87
CA TRP A 104 -17.88 11.15 7.54
C TRP A 104 -16.82 11.44 8.59
N THR A 105 -16.26 10.44 9.27
CA THR A 105 -15.08 10.67 10.12
C THR A 105 -13.89 11.14 9.30
N TYR A 106 -13.64 10.50 8.16
CA TYR A 106 -12.59 10.90 7.22
C TYR A 106 -12.79 12.35 6.76
N ASP A 107 -13.98 12.70 6.26
CA ASP A 107 -14.29 14.06 5.78
C ASP A 107 -14.11 15.13 6.87
N ARG A 108 -14.52 14.82 8.11
CA ARG A 108 -14.36 15.74 9.25
C ARG A 108 -12.89 15.97 9.58
N ALA A 109 -12.10 14.90 9.54
CA ALA A 109 -10.70 14.98 9.88
C ALA A 109 -9.91 15.72 8.78
N LEU A 110 -10.22 15.46 7.51
CA LEU A 110 -9.73 16.22 6.36
C LEU A 110 -10.06 17.72 6.52
N LEU A 111 -11.33 18.05 6.75
CA LEU A 111 -11.75 19.44 6.95
C LEU A 111 -11.04 20.12 8.13
N ARG A 112 -10.83 19.40 9.24
CA ARG A 112 -10.12 19.90 10.42
C ARG A 112 -8.68 20.25 10.05
N PHE A 113 -7.95 19.31 9.46
CA PHE A 113 -6.54 19.50 9.12
C PHE A 113 -6.34 20.57 8.04
N THR A 114 -7.20 20.61 7.02
CA THR A 114 -7.17 21.69 6.03
C THR A 114 -7.39 23.06 6.67
N LYS A 115 -8.30 23.19 7.65
CA LYS A 115 -8.50 24.45 8.38
C LYS A 115 -7.31 24.81 9.27
N GLU A 116 -6.70 23.84 9.92
CA GLU A 116 -5.48 24.06 10.71
C GLU A 116 -4.32 24.51 9.82
N PHE A 117 -4.19 23.96 8.62
CA PHE A 117 -3.19 24.38 7.64
C PHE A 117 -3.44 25.80 7.14
N ILE A 118 -4.67 26.11 6.70
CA ILE A 118 -5.05 27.45 6.21
C ILE A 118 -4.86 28.51 7.30
N SER A 119 -5.10 28.16 8.57
CA SER A 119 -4.88 29.07 9.70
C SER A 119 -3.41 29.18 10.16
N GLY A 120 -2.48 28.48 9.50
CA GLY A 120 -1.06 28.49 9.84
C GLY A 120 -0.69 27.73 11.11
N LYS A 121 -1.60 26.92 11.67
CA LYS A 121 -1.35 26.11 12.88
C LYS A 121 -0.50 24.88 12.62
N ILE A 122 -0.52 24.37 11.40
CA ILE A 122 0.29 23.23 10.96
C ILE A 122 0.99 23.57 9.63
N THR A 123 2.14 22.93 9.39
CA THR A 123 2.88 23.02 8.13
C THR A 123 2.30 22.06 7.07
N GLY A 124 2.73 22.22 5.82
CA GLY A 124 2.35 21.30 4.74
C GLY A 124 2.82 19.86 4.98
N ASP A 125 4.03 19.69 5.53
CA ASP A 125 4.56 18.35 5.85
C ASP A 125 3.72 17.65 6.93
N LYS A 126 3.34 18.39 7.98
CA LYS A 126 2.48 17.85 9.04
C LYS A 126 1.09 17.52 8.53
N LEU A 127 0.52 18.34 7.64
CA LEU A 127 -0.73 18.02 6.97
C LEU A 127 -0.62 16.71 6.19
N ARG A 128 0.46 16.50 5.44
CA ARG A 128 0.70 15.29 4.66
C ARG A 128 0.81 14.04 5.55
N GLU A 129 1.56 14.14 6.65
CA GLU A 129 1.68 13.06 7.64
C GLU A 129 0.32 12.67 8.24
N GLU A 130 -0.44 13.66 8.69
CA GLU A 130 -1.76 13.45 9.30
C GLU A 130 -2.78 12.86 8.31
N LEU A 131 -2.73 13.26 7.04
CA LEU A 131 -3.60 12.69 6.00
C LEU A 131 -3.24 11.24 5.67
N ASN A 132 -1.96 10.88 5.69
CA ASN A 132 -1.53 9.48 5.47
C ASN A 132 -2.01 8.55 6.60
N ASN A 133 -2.12 9.07 7.83
CA ASN A 133 -2.58 8.30 8.98
C ASN A 133 -4.09 8.05 8.96
N ILE A 134 -4.87 8.91 8.30
CA ILE A 134 -6.29 8.67 8.10
C ILE A 134 -6.46 7.91 6.80
N LYS A 135 -6.37 6.58 6.87
CA LYS A 135 -6.80 5.77 5.72
C LYS A 135 -8.32 5.87 5.63
N PRO A 136 -8.91 6.23 4.46
CA PRO A 136 -10.32 5.96 4.24
C PRO A 136 -10.52 4.45 4.47
N LEU A 137 -11.73 4.04 4.82
CA LEU A 137 -12.05 2.62 4.87
C LEU A 137 -11.90 2.11 3.43
N SER A 138 -10.71 1.62 3.08
CA SER A 138 -10.46 1.04 1.79
C SER A 138 -11.37 -0.17 1.72
N GLU A 139 -12.24 -0.19 0.71
CA GLU A 139 -12.88 -1.43 0.36
C GLU A 139 -11.74 -2.37 -0.01
N ILE A 140 -11.47 -3.35 0.86
CA ILE A 140 -10.84 -4.58 0.39
C ILE A 140 -11.80 -5.05 -0.69
N LYS A 141 -11.42 -4.87 -1.96
CA LYS A 141 -12.13 -5.46 -3.08
C LYS A 141 -12.20 -6.94 -2.76
N LYS A 142 -13.38 -7.41 -2.39
CA LYS A 142 -13.62 -8.83 -2.21
C LYS A 142 -13.81 -9.37 -3.62
N GLU A 143 -12.71 -9.74 -4.25
CA GLU A 143 -12.77 -10.61 -5.42
C GLU A 143 -13.35 -11.94 -4.95
N THR A 144 -14.37 -12.43 -5.65
CA THR A 144 -14.90 -13.75 -5.34
C THR A 144 -13.90 -14.81 -5.83
N ILE A 145 -13.96 -16.02 -5.25
CA ILE A 145 -13.13 -17.13 -5.75
C ILE A 145 -13.42 -17.40 -7.24
N GLU A 146 -14.66 -17.19 -7.68
CA GLU A 146 -15.04 -17.32 -9.09
C GLU A 146 -14.33 -16.28 -9.97
N ASP A 147 -14.31 -15.01 -9.56
CA ASP A 147 -13.59 -13.95 -10.27
C ASP A 147 -12.09 -14.27 -10.37
N ILE A 148 -11.49 -14.76 -9.27
CA ILE A 148 -10.09 -15.15 -9.22
C ILE A 148 -9.82 -16.32 -10.18
N ILE A 149 -10.66 -17.35 -10.20
CA ILE A 149 -10.50 -18.49 -11.11
C ILE A 149 -10.57 -18.02 -12.57
N LEU A 150 -11.55 -17.19 -12.92
CA LEU A 150 -11.67 -16.65 -14.28
C LEU A 150 -10.44 -15.82 -14.68
N ALA A 151 -9.91 -15.01 -13.76
CA ALA A 151 -8.67 -14.27 -13.99
C ALA A 151 -7.49 -15.23 -14.22
N THR A 152 -7.31 -16.26 -13.38
CA THR A 152 -6.19 -17.21 -13.54
C THR A 152 -6.23 -17.99 -14.87
N ILE A 153 -7.41 -18.30 -15.39
CA ILE A 153 -7.55 -18.92 -16.72
C ILE A 153 -7.10 -17.96 -17.82
N ALA A 154 -7.54 -16.69 -17.74
CA ALA A 154 -7.15 -15.68 -18.71
C ALA A 154 -5.64 -15.38 -18.67
N ASP A 155 -5.02 -15.43 -17.50
CA ASP A 155 -3.59 -15.24 -17.34
C ASP A 155 -2.80 -16.45 -17.87
N ALA A 156 -3.29 -17.67 -17.66
CA ALA A 156 -2.66 -18.89 -18.18
C ALA A 156 -2.58 -18.92 -19.72
N GLU A 157 -3.52 -18.28 -20.43
CA GLU A 157 -3.48 -18.16 -21.90
C GLU A 157 -2.42 -17.16 -22.41
N LYS A 158 -2.07 -16.16 -21.59
CA LYS A 158 -1.04 -15.16 -21.92
C LYS A 158 0.36 -15.63 -21.56
N GLY A 159 0.49 -16.45 -20.52
CA GLY A 159 1.76 -16.77 -19.90
C GLY A 159 2.27 -15.62 -19.03
N THR A 160 3.57 -15.65 -18.70
CA THR A 160 4.16 -14.67 -17.79
C THR A 160 4.29 -13.28 -18.41
N ASP A 161 4.22 -12.24 -17.58
CA ASP A 161 4.35 -10.85 -18.01
C ASP A 161 5.73 -10.55 -18.65
N PHE A 162 6.80 -11.15 -18.12
CA PHE A 162 8.18 -10.88 -18.52
C PHE A 162 8.96 -12.16 -18.81
N LYS A 163 10.08 -11.99 -19.52
CA LYS A 163 11.03 -13.04 -19.92
C LYS A 163 12.45 -12.62 -19.59
N PHE A 164 13.33 -13.60 -19.39
CA PHE A 164 14.77 -13.40 -19.36
C PHE A 164 15.33 -13.22 -20.78
N PRO A 165 16.43 -12.47 -20.97
CA PRO A 165 17.06 -12.29 -22.28
C PRO A 165 17.71 -13.57 -22.81
N ASP A 166 18.11 -13.58 -24.09
CA ASP A 166 18.52 -14.80 -24.82
C ASP A 166 19.68 -15.54 -24.16
N ASN A 167 20.64 -14.80 -23.59
CA ASN A 167 21.77 -15.34 -22.82
C ASN A 167 21.36 -16.03 -21.51
N PHE A 168 20.08 -15.93 -21.12
CA PHE A 168 19.48 -16.59 -19.96
C PHE A 168 18.25 -17.43 -20.34
N GLU A 169 18.12 -17.87 -21.60
CA GLU A 169 16.94 -18.63 -22.06
C GLU A 169 16.69 -19.90 -21.23
N GLY A 170 17.73 -20.55 -20.71
CA GLY A 170 17.57 -21.68 -19.79
C GLY A 170 16.78 -21.35 -18.51
N LEU A 171 16.74 -20.07 -18.09
CA LEU A 171 15.85 -19.64 -17.01
C LEU A 171 14.39 -19.59 -17.49
N ASN A 172 14.12 -19.11 -18.71
CA ASN A 172 12.78 -19.13 -19.29
C ASN A 172 12.25 -20.57 -19.45
N GLU A 173 13.10 -21.52 -19.82
CA GLU A 173 12.72 -22.94 -19.90
C GLU A 173 12.28 -23.52 -18.55
N ILE A 174 12.90 -23.06 -17.46
CA ILE A 174 12.64 -23.56 -16.10
C ILE A 174 11.47 -22.82 -15.44
N THR A 175 11.42 -21.50 -15.57
CA THR A 175 10.46 -20.65 -14.84
C THR A 175 9.29 -20.20 -15.71
N GLY A 176 9.39 -20.34 -17.02
CA GLY A 176 8.46 -19.74 -17.97
C GLY A 176 8.62 -18.22 -18.10
N GLY A 177 9.56 -17.58 -17.41
CA GLY A 177 9.64 -16.12 -17.24
C GLY A 177 9.36 -15.69 -15.80
N PHE A 178 8.77 -14.51 -15.62
CA PHE A 178 8.35 -13.99 -14.31
C PHE A 178 7.22 -12.96 -14.44
N ASP A 179 6.41 -12.80 -13.39
CA ASP A 179 5.23 -11.93 -13.37
C ASP A 179 5.46 -10.63 -12.60
N ARG A 180 4.61 -9.63 -12.86
CA ARG A 180 4.64 -8.39 -12.09
C ARG A 180 4.29 -8.68 -10.62
N GLY A 181 5.21 -8.33 -9.74
CA GLY A 181 5.09 -8.57 -8.29
C GLY A 181 5.95 -9.71 -7.76
N ASP A 182 6.59 -10.48 -8.64
CA ASP A 182 7.57 -11.50 -8.24
C ASP A 182 8.83 -10.88 -7.62
N LEU A 183 9.31 -11.52 -6.55
CA LEU A 183 10.60 -11.20 -5.94
C LEU A 183 11.64 -12.27 -6.32
N ILE A 184 12.55 -11.90 -7.22
CA ILE A 184 13.64 -12.78 -7.66
C ILE A 184 14.91 -12.46 -6.86
N ILE A 185 15.49 -13.49 -6.23
CA ILE A 185 16.70 -13.36 -5.41
C ILE A 185 17.88 -14.08 -6.07
N ILE A 186 18.91 -13.32 -6.43
CA ILE A 186 20.18 -13.87 -6.94
C ILE A 186 21.15 -14.07 -5.77
N GLY A 187 21.20 -15.31 -5.24
CA GLY A 187 22.08 -15.71 -4.15
C GLY A 187 23.48 -16.16 -4.62
N GLY A 188 24.50 -15.95 -3.78
CA GLY A 188 25.86 -16.40 -4.07
C GLY A 188 26.92 -15.75 -3.17
N TYR A 189 28.11 -16.34 -3.11
CA TYR A 189 29.23 -15.81 -2.31
C TYR A 189 29.80 -14.49 -2.85
N PRO A 190 30.51 -13.69 -2.03
CA PRO A 190 31.31 -12.58 -2.54
C PRO A 190 32.18 -13.03 -3.72
N SER A 191 32.28 -12.18 -4.76
CA SER A 191 33.02 -12.47 -6.00
C SER A 191 32.45 -13.60 -6.88
N SER A 192 31.25 -14.14 -6.59
CA SER A 192 30.60 -15.16 -7.44
C SER A 192 29.95 -14.61 -8.71
N GLY A 193 30.10 -13.30 -9.00
CA GLY A 193 29.57 -12.69 -10.21
C GLY A 193 28.12 -12.18 -10.16
N LYS A 194 27.46 -12.14 -8.99
CA LYS A 194 26.06 -11.66 -8.85
C LYS A 194 25.81 -10.30 -9.52
N SER A 195 26.61 -9.29 -9.18
CA SER A 195 26.44 -7.95 -9.76
C SER A 195 26.76 -7.92 -11.26
N SER A 196 27.65 -8.79 -11.73
CA SER A 196 27.92 -8.95 -13.18
C SER A 196 26.73 -9.58 -13.89
N MET A 197 26.12 -10.62 -13.32
CA MET A 197 24.88 -11.21 -13.82
C MET A 197 23.72 -10.19 -13.82
N ALA A 198 23.57 -9.41 -12.76
CA ALA A 198 22.56 -8.35 -12.69
C ALA A 198 22.76 -7.27 -13.77
N THR A 199 24.02 -6.93 -14.05
CA THR A 199 24.37 -6.00 -15.15
C THR A 199 24.00 -6.59 -16.51
N ASP A 200 24.33 -7.86 -16.75
CA ASP A 200 24.07 -8.55 -18.02
C ASP A 200 22.57 -8.70 -18.30
N LEU A 201 21.82 -9.12 -17.27
CA LEU A 201 20.35 -9.15 -17.31
C LEU A 201 19.76 -7.78 -17.63
N THR A 202 20.24 -6.73 -16.97
CA THR A 202 19.76 -5.36 -17.20
C THR A 202 20.00 -4.91 -18.64
N CYS A 203 21.18 -5.19 -19.19
CA CYS A 203 21.47 -4.90 -20.59
C CYS A 203 20.52 -5.66 -21.52
N GLY A 204 20.34 -6.97 -21.32
CA GLY A 204 19.44 -7.77 -22.15
C GLY A 204 17.96 -7.36 -22.04
N PHE A 205 17.47 -7.10 -20.82
CA PHE A 205 16.10 -6.62 -20.61
C PHE A 205 15.80 -5.35 -21.40
N CYS A 206 16.74 -4.42 -21.45
CA CYS A 206 16.51 -3.18 -22.15
C CYS A 206 16.82 -3.23 -23.64
N ASP A 207 17.97 -3.81 -24.03
CA ASP A 207 18.46 -3.79 -25.41
C ASP A 207 17.77 -4.84 -26.27
N GLU A 208 17.54 -6.04 -25.73
CA GLU A 208 16.93 -7.16 -26.46
C GLU A 208 15.40 -7.15 -26.33
N LEU A 209 14.87 -6.92 -25.12
CA LEU A 209 13.44 -7.07 -24.83
C LEU A 209 12.67 -5.74 -24.72
N GLY A 210 13.36 -4.59 -24.67
CA GLY A 210 12.75 -3.27 -24.62
C GLY A 210 12.07 -2.92 -23.28
N TYR A 211 12.34 -3.67 -22.21
CA TYR A 211 11.76 -3.41 -20.89
C TYR A 211 12.39 -2.18 -20.22
N SER A 212 11.57 -1.48 -19.44
CA SER A 212 12.04 -0.40 -18.58
C SER A 212 12.64 -0.92 -17.29
N VAL A 213 13.91 -0.57 -17.02
CA VAL A 213 14.66 -1.08 -15.86
C VAL A 213 15.12 0.08 -14.98
N LEU A 214 14.75 0.00 -13.70
CA LEU A 214 15.32 0.85 -12.65
C LEU A 214 16.38 0.06 -11.89
N PHE A 215 17.64 0.46 -12.04
CA PHE A 215 18.77 -0.15 -11.33
C PHE A 215 19.14 0.68 -10.11
N ILE A 216 19.04 0.06 -8.94
CA ILE A 216 19.29 0.67 -7.65
C ILE A 216 20.57 0.08 -7.09
N THR A 217 21.58 0.92 -6.94
CA THR A 217 22.85 0.54 -6.30
C THR A 217 22.88 1.03 -4.86
N LEU A 218 23.20 0.14 -3.92
CA LEU A 218 23.36 0.49 -2.51
C LEU A 218 24.85 0.65 -2.15
N GLU A 219 25.72 -0.20 -2.69
CA GLU A 219 27.16 -0.20 -2.39
C GLU A 219 27.96 0.68 -3.34
N MET A 220 27.69 0.58 -4.65
CA MET A 220 28.48 1.26 -5.67
C MET A 220 27.93 2.65 -5.99
N SER A 221 28.79 3.52 -6.52
CA SER A 221 28.31 4.77 -7.13
C SER A 221 27.65 4.49 -8.47
N VAL A 222 26.67 5.31 -8.84
CA VAL A 222 26.00 5.26 -10.16
C VAL A 222 27.03 5.25 -11.30
N LYS A 223 28.09 6.07 -11.20
CA LYS A 223 29.18 6.11 -12.19
C LYS A 223 29.96 4.80 -12.27
N ALA A 224 30.16 4.10 -11.15
CA ALA A 224 30.86 2.82 -11.15
C ALA A 224 30.01 1.69 -11.76
N ASN A 225 28.69 1.73 -11.53
CA ASN A 225 27.75 0.84 -12.18
C ASN A 225 27.67 1.12 -13.69
N MET A 226 27.53 2.39 -14.10
CA MET A 226 27.45 2.78 -15.52
C MET A 226 28.66 2.29 -16.33
N ARG A 227 29.86 2.31 -15.75
CA ARG A 227 31.06 1.73 -16.41
C ARG A 227 30.92 0.23 -16.73
N ARG A 228 30.18 -0.53 -15.91
CA ARG A 228 29.91 -1.95 -16.16
C ARG A 228 28.91 -2.11 -17.29
N ILE A 229 27.87 -1.27 -17.32
CA ILE A 229 26.87 -1.23 -18.39
C ILE A 229 27.55 -0.88 -19.73
N GLU A 230 28.34 0.20 -19.78
CA GLU A 230 29.15 0.60 -20.95
C GLU A 230 30.06 -0.53 -21.43
N ALA A 231 30.75 -1.19 -20.49
CA ALA A 231 31.62 -2.30 -20.79
C ALA A 231 30.89 -3.53 -21.31
N CYS A 232 29.71 -3.86 -20.75
CA CYS A 232 28.88 -4.97 -21.16
C CYS A 232 28.36 -4.75 -22.59
N MET A 233 27.65 -3.64 -22.83
CA MET A 233 27.03 -3.37 -24.13
C MET A 233 28.05 -3.21 -25.26
N LYS A 234 29.16 -2.50 -25.01
CA LYS A 234 30.18 -2.29 -26.04
C LYS A 234 31.30 -3.33 -25.98
N ARG A 235 31.16 -4.40 -25.19
CA ARG A 235 32.17 -5.46 -25.05
C ARG A 235 33.59 -4.90 -24.82
N ILE A 236 33.69 -3.90 -23.95
CA ILE A 236 34.95 -3.23 -23.60
C ILE A 236 35.49 -3.87 -22.31
N ASN A 237 36.80 -4.13 -22.27
CA ASN A 237 37.43 -4.62 -21.05
C ASN A 237 37.31 -3.59 -19.90
N THR A 238 36.60 -3.96 -18.82
CA THR A 238 36.37 -3.10 -17.64
C THR A 238 37.67 -2.58 -16.99
N MET A 239 38.79 -3.29 -17.12
CA MET A 239 40.09 -2.82 -16.61
C MET A 239 40.62 -1.59 -17.35
N LYS A 240 40.22 -1.37 -18.60
CA LYS A 240 40.61 -0.14 -19.33
C LYS A 240 40.05 1.11 -18.65
N PHE A 241 38.80 1.05 -18.16
CA PHE A 241 38.19 2.13 -17.37
C PHE A 241 38.96 2.37 -16.07
N ARG A 242 39.38 1.31 -15.37
CA ARG A 242 40.11 1.41 -14.10
C ARG A 242 41.53 1.96 -14.26
N ARG A 243 42.21 1.56 -15.34
CA ARG A 243 43.59 1.98 -15.64
C ARG A 243 43.67 3.33 -16.35
N GLY A 244 42.54 3.88 -16.80
CA GLY A 244 42.50 5.14 -17.54
C GLY A 244 43.07 5.03 -18.96
N VAL A 245 42.97 3.86 -19.58
CA VAL A 245 43.61 3.53 -20.87
C VAL A 245 42.60 3.26 -21.98
N LEU A 246 41.43 3.90 -21.93
CA LEU A 246 40.46 3.85 -23.03
C LEU A 246 41.06 4.54 -24.26
N ASP A 247 41.16 3.81 -25.35
CA ASP A 247 41.64 4.32 -26.63
C ASP A 247 40.55 5.16 -27.34
N LYS A 248 40.86 5.66 -28.55
CA LYS A 248 39.92 6.51 -29.29
C LYS A 248 38.69 5.72 -29.74
N GLU A 249 38.88 4.47 -30.14
CA GLU A 249 37.81 3.58 -30.61
C GLU A 249 36.86 3.20 -29.46
N ASP A 250 37.40 2.85 -28.29
CA ASP A 250 36.60 2.60 -27.08
C ASP A 250 35.69 3.80 -26.77
N LYS A 251 36.24 5.01 -26.81
CA LYS A 251 35.50 6.25 -26.52
C LYS A 251 34.43 6.54 -27.57
N GLU A 252 34.71 6.28 -28.84
CA GLU A 252 33.72 6.43 -29.92
C GLU A 252 32.58 5.42 -29.74
N ARG A 253 32.89 4.14 -29.48
CA ARG A 253 31.91 3.10 -29.19
C ARG A 253 31.03 3.43 -27.98
N ILE A 254 31.60 4.01 -26.92
CA ILE A 254 30.80 4.48 -25.76
C ILE A 254 29.89 5.64 -26.16
N LYS A 255 30.38 6.61 -26.94
CA LYS A 255 29.58 7.78 -27.35
C LYS A 255 28.39 7.41 -28.24
N GLU A 256 28.50 6.34 -29.03
CA GLU A 256 27.38 5.80 -29.81
C GLU A 256 26.20 5.34 -28.93
N MET A 257 26.41 5.14 -27.62
CA MET A 257 25.32 4.80 -26.68
C MET A 257 24.45 6.01 -26.33
N ILE A 258 24.98 7.24 -26.47
CA ILE A 258 24.28 8.45 -26.01
C ILE A 258 22.93 8.64 -26.73
N PRO A 259 22.82 8.47 -28.06
CA PRO A 259 21.51 8.56 -28.74
C PRO A 259 20.54 7.44 -28.34
N LEU A 260 21.06 6.23 -28.07
CA LEU A 260 20.24 5.10 -27.60
C LEU A 260 19.63 5.42 -26.22
N LEU A 261 20.41 6.09 -25.35
CA LEU A 261 19.99 6.56 -24.03
C LEU A 261 18.97 7.69 -24.06
N SER A 262 18.91 8.50 -25.12
CA SER A 262 18.01 9.65 -25.20
C SER A 262 16.64 9.35 -25.80
N ASP A 263 16.54 8.37 -26.71
CA ASP A 263 15.30 8.12 -27.47
C ASP A 263 14.67 6.73 -27.27
N ILE A 264 15.42 5.75 -26.73
CA ILE A 264 15.00 4.33 -26.74
C ILE A 264 15.22 3.62 -25.40
N TRP A 265 16.22 4.00 -24.61
CA TRP A 265 16.60 3.23 -23.45
C TRP A 265 15.87 3.67 -22.18
N ASN A 266 14.90 2.86 -21.75
CA ASN A 266 14.19 3.02 -20.49
C ASN A 266 15.01 2.54 -19.27
N TYR A 267 16.31 2.86 -19.22
CA TYR A 267 17.19 2.54 -18.10
C TYR A 267 17.43 3.75 -17.21
N ASN A 268 17.09 3.62 -15.93
CA ASN A 268 17.39 4.60 -14.91
C ASN A 268 18.27 3.98 -13.83
N CYS A 269 19.29 4.71 -13.38
CA CYS A 269 20.20 4.24 -12.33
C CYS A 269 20.27 5.24 -11.19
N ILE A 270 19.92 4.78 -9.99
CA ILE A 270 19.97 5.61 -8.79
C ILE A 270 20.79 4.96 -7.68
N ARG A 271 21.28 5.80 -6.77
CA ARG A 271 21.81 5.34 -5.49
C ARG A 271 20.75 5.57 -4.42
N ALA A 272 20.33 4.50 -3.77
CA ALA A 272 19.42 4.58 -2.63
C ALA A 272 20.19 4.35 -1.32
N TYR A 273 19.70 4.95 -0.24
CA TYR A 273 20.24 4.76 1.11
C TYR A 273 19.23 4.09 2.05
N ASN A 274 17.94 4.10 1.68
CA ASN A 274 16.85 3.56 2.48
C ASN A 274 15.67 3.13 1.58
N MET A 275 14.68 2.45 2.16
CA MET A 275 13.49 1.99 1.43
C MET A 275 12.63 3.13 0.85
N GLN A 276 12.61 4.30 1.48
CA GLN A 276 11.84 5.45 1.00
C GLN A 276 12.41 5.97 -0.32
N ASP A 277 13.74 5.96 -0.49
CA ASP A 277 14.39 6.35 -1.74
C ASP A 277 13.98 5.40 -2.88
N ILE A 278 13.93 4.09 -2.60
CA ILE A 278 13.53 3.05 -3.56
C ILE A 278 12.07 3.27 -4.00
N ILE A 279 11.16 3.42 -3.03
CA ILE A 279 9.73 3.64 -3.31
C ILE A 279 9.51 4.93 -4.10
N THR A 280 10.25 5.99 -3.76
CA THR A 280 10.15 7.28 -4.46
C THR A 280 10.57 7.14 -5.92
N ALA A 281 11.68 6.45 -6.18
CA ALA A 281 12.17 6.23 -7.53
C ALA A 281 11.28 5.28 -8.35
N GLU A 282 10.72 4.24 -7.73
CA GLU A 282 9.75 3.37 -8.39
C GLU A 282 8.52 4.16 -8.87
N ILE A 283 7.98 5.06 -8.02
CA ILE A 283 6.85 5.92 -8.37
C ILE A 283 7.22 6.90 -9.51
N GLU A 284 8.42 7.47 -9.47
CA GLU A 284 8.89 8.45 -10.45
C GLU A 284 9.13 7.82 -11.83
N TYR A 285 9.85 6.70 -11.86
CA TYR A 285 10.28 6.08 -13.12
C TYR A 285 9.30 5.05 -13.68
N GLN A 286 8.37 4.55 -12.85
CA GLN A 286 7.37 3.53 -13.22
C GLN A 286 7.96 2.36 -14.04
N PRO A 287 9.04 1.71 -13.56
CA PRO A 287 9.73 0.69 -14.34
C PRO A 287 8.93 -0.61 -14.42
N ASP A 288 9.24 -1.40 -15.44
CA ASP A 288 8.80 -2.80 -15.55
C ASP A 288 9.56 -3.68 -14.56
N ILE A 289 10.87 -3.45 -14.45
CA ILE A 289 11.78 -4.25 -13.62
C ILE A 289 12.60 -3.35 -12.71
N VAL A 290 12.65 -3.69 -11.42
CA VAL A 290 13.54 -3.07 -10.44
C VAL A 290 14.67 -4.03 -10.10
N VAL A 291 15.92 -3.61 -10.30
CA VAL A 291 17.11 -4.38 -9.94
C VAL A 291 17.80 -3.70 -8.75
N ILE A 292 18.07 -4.45 -7.68
CA ILE A 292 18.71 -3.91 -6.46
C ILE A 292 20.05 -4.65 -6.21
N ASP A 293 21.17 -3.92 -6.23
CA ASP A 293 22.53 -4.45 -6.00
C ASP A 293 23.20 -3.72 -4.81
N TYR A 294 23.29 -4.29 -3.61
CA TYR A 294 22.72 -5.55 -3.10
C TYR A 294 22.05 -5.30 -1.75
N LEU A 295 21.08 -6.13 -1.39
CA LEU A 295 20.50 -6.12 -0.05
C LEU A 295 21.53 -6.67 0.95
N GLN A 296 22.10 -5.80 1.79
CA GLN A 296 22.76 -6.21 3.04
C GLN A 296 21.68 -6.44 4.09
N ASN A 297 21.79 -7.54 4.85
CA ASN A 297 21.02 -7.76 6.07
C ASN A 297 21.26 -6.64 7.09
#